data_AF-A0A0G1K190-F1
#
_entry.id   AF-A0A0G1K190-F1
#
_cell.length_a   1.000
_cell.length_b   1.000
_cell.length_c   1.000
_cell.angle_alpha   90.00
_cell.angle_beta   90.00
_cell.angle_gamma   90.00
#
_symmetry.space_group_name_H-M   'P 1'
#
loop_
_entity.id
_entity.type
_entity.pdbx_description
1 polymer ?
#
loop_
_entity_poly.entity_id
_entity_poly.type
_entity_poly.pdbx_seq_one_letter_code
_entity_poly.pdbx_strand_id
1 'polypeptide(L)'
;MRKFFDSIDQNILLRIIKDKIEDENAVWLIQKIITSFQKSNGKGLPLGNVTSQLFSNIYLNELDQFVKHNLKIKYYVRYCDDFIILEQDTEILNYYIKEIRGFLENRLVLQLHPNKIVTRKWRSGIDFLGYITMPSYKVLRTRTKNRIFTKINDKNLQSYLGILKHCNGYKISHAIIKL
;
A
#
# COMPACT_ATOMS: atom_id res chain seq x y z
N MET A 1 4.81 -3.65 3.17
CA MET A 1 5.58 -4.02 4.40
C MET A 1 5.45 -5.53 4.71
N ARG A 2 6.01 -6.08 5.82
CA ARG A 2 5.77 -7.48 6.25
C ARG A 2 4.58 -7.52 7.22
N LYS A 3 3.55 -8.32 6.91
CA LYS A 3 2.35 -8.50 7.76
C LYS A 3 1.87 -7.19 8.41
N PHE A 4 1.60 -6.19 7.58
CA PHE A 4 1.45 -4.80 8.01
C PHE A 4 0.42 -4.63 9.14
N PHE A 5 -0.82 -5.09 8.93
CA PHE A 5 -1.87 -4.99 9.94
C PHE A 5 -1.54 -5.71 11.24
N ASP A 6 -0.82 -6.83 11.19
CA ASP A 6 -0.40 -7.56 12.40
C ASP A 6 0.72 -6.84 13.17
N SER A 7 1.45 -5.95 12.50
CA SER A 7 2.67 -5.31 13.01
C SER A 7 2.43 -3.91 13.58
N ILE A 8 1.23 -3.33 13.38
CA ILE A 8 0.88 -2.00 13.89
C ILE A 8 0.92 -2.00 15.42
N ASP A 9 1.65 -1.06 15.99
CA ASP A 9 1.72 -0.85 17.43
C ASP A 9 0.54 0.00 17.90
N GLN A 10 -0.27 -0.56 18.80
CA GLN A 10 -1.51 0.09 19.24
C GLN A 10 -1.24 1.34 20.08
N ASN A 11 -0.15 1.37 20.85
CA ASN A 11 0.17 2.52 21.68
C ASN A 11 0.60 3.71 20.83
N ILE A 12 1.40 3.45 19.79
CA ILE A 12 1.80 4.48 18.83
C ILE A 12 0.58 5.02 18.07
N LEU A 13 -0.30 4.13 17.59
CA LEU A 13 -1.53 4.52 16.90
C LEU A 13 -2.41 5.39 17.79
N LEU A 14 -2.64 4.99 19.05
CA LEU A 14 -3.45 5.75 19.99
C LEU A 14 -2.85 7.11 20.31
N ARG A 15 -1.52 7.20 20.43
CA ARG A 15 -0.83 8.49 20.60
C ARG A 15 -1.08 9.41 19.40
N ILE A 16 -0.87 8.93 18.19
CA ILE A 16 -1.11 9.72 16.95
C ILE A 16 -2.54 10.24 16.90
N ILE A 17 -3.52 9.40 17.28
CA ILE A 17 -4.94 9.80 17.29
C ILE A 17 -5.23 10.85 18.36
N LYS A 18 -4.70 10.67 19.57
CA LYS A 18 -4.85 11.62 20.68
C LYS A 18 -4.24 12.98 20.37
N ASP A 19 -3.12 13.01 19.64
CA ASP A 19 -2.48 14.26 19.22
C ASP A 19 -3.32 15.07 18.21
N LYS A 20 -4.39 14.49 17.66
CA LYS A 20 -5.25 15.11 16.64
C LYS A 20 -6.70 15.29 17.06
N ILE A 21 -7.18 14.53 18.05
CA ILE A 21 -8.57 14.53 18.49
C ILE A 21 -8.61 14.88 19.97
N GLU A 22 -9.22 16.02 20.29
CA GLU A 22 -9.36 16.51 21.67
C GLU A 22 -10.54 15.88 22.41
N ASP A 23 -11.55 15.35 21.69
CA ASP A 23 -12.74 14.73 22.29
C ASP A 23 -12.39 13.41 23.02
N GLU A 24 -12.48 13.46 24.35
CA GLU A 24 -12.19 12.32 25.23
C GLU A 24 -13.11 11.12 25.00
N ASN A 25 -14.40 11.34 24.66
CA ASN A 25 -15.35 10.26 24.42
C ASN A 25 -15.02 9.54 23.10
N ALA A 26 -14.68 10.29 22.06
CA ALA A 26 -14.26 9.73 20.78
C ALA A 26 -12.97 8.92 20.93
N VAL A 27 -11.98 9.46 21.62
CA VAL A 27 -10.71 8.79 21.91
C VAL A 27 -10.95 7.52 22.74
N TRP A 28 -11.81 7.57 23.77
CA TRP A 28 -12.18 6.41 24.57
C TRP A 28 -12.78 5.29 23.73
N LEU A 29 -13.72 5.63 22.84
CA LEU A 29 -14.37 4.64 21.97
C LEU A 29 -13.37 4.03 20.98
N ILE A 30 -12.53 4.85 20.36
CA ILE A 30 -11.48 4.38 19.46
C ILE A 30 -10.51 3.45 20.20
N GLN A 31 -10.12 3.80 21.42
CA GLN A 31 -9.27 2.96 22.26
C GLN A 31 -9.93 1.61 22.53
N LYS A 32 -11.23 1.57 22.82
CA LYS A 32 -11.99 0.31 22.98
C LYS A 32 -11.98 -0.52 21.70
N ILE A 33 -12.16 0.10 20.53
CA ILE A 33 -12.16 -0.60 19.23
C ILE A 33 -10.77 -1.17 18.90
N ILE A 34 -9.70 -0.41 19.12
CA ILE A 34 -8.33 -0.86 18.83
C ILE A 34 -7.93 -1.99 19.78
N THR A 35 -8.23 -1.85 21.08
CA THR A 35 -7.85 -2.85 22.09
C THR A 35 -8.73 -4.10 22.09
N SER A 36 -9.89 -4.09 21.41
CA SER A 36 -10.75 -5.28 21.31
C SER A 36 -10.12 -6.41 20.48
N PHE A 37 -9.08 -6.13 19.70
CA PHE A 37 -8.36 -7.14 18.94
C PHE A 37 -6.85 -6.93 19.11
N GLN A 38 -6.13 -8.00 19.42
CA GLN A 38 -4.67 -8.01 19.41
C GLN A 38 -4.19 -9.32 18.85
N LYS A 39 -3.24 -9.27 17.92
CA LYS A 39 -2.63 -10.47 17.34
C LYS A 39 -1.44 -10.96 18.17
N SER A 40 -0.72 -10.01 18.75
CA SER A 40 0.37 -10.21 19.70
C SER A 40 0.35 -9.06 20.71
N ASN A 41 1.06 -9.18 21.83
CA ASN A 41 0.96 -8.26 22.96
C ASN A 41 1.03 -6.78 22.55
N GLY A 42 -0.11 -6.07 22.58
CA GLY A 42 -0.22 -4.65 22.19
C GLY A 42 -0.06 -4.34 20.69
N LYS A 43 -0.08 -5.35 19.81
CA LYS A 43 0.08 -5.18 18.36
C LYS A 43 -1.02 -5.86 17.55
N GLY A 44 -1.36 -5.20 16.46
CA GLY A 44 -2.23 -5.72 15.43
C GLY A 44 -3.57 -4.99 15.33
N LEU A 45 -4.15 -5.02 14.13
CA LEU A 45 -5.51 -4.58 13.85
C LEU A 45 -6.26 -5.70 13.13
N PRO A 46 -7.60 -5.82 13.31
CA PRO A 46 -8.37 -6.87 12.67
C PRO A 46 -8.42 -6.65 11.16
N LEU A 47 -7.99 -7.65 10.39
CA LEU A 47 -8.06 -7.63 8.92
C LEU A 47 -9.51 -7.68 8.45
N GLY A 48 -9.88 -6.80 7.51
CA GLY A 48 -11.20 -6.79 6.88
C GLY A 48 -12.21 -5.81 7.48
N ASN A 49 -11.88 -5.13 8.59
CA ASN A 49 -12.71 -4.03 9.11
C ASN A 49 -12.34 -2.70 8.42
N VAL A 50 -13.36 -1.89 8.09
CA VAL A 50 -13.21 -0.54 7.53
C VAL A 50 -12.42 0.36 8.48
N THR A 51 -12.66 0.26 9.79
CA THR A 51 -11.94 1.07 10.78
C THR A 51 -10.44 0.74 10.79
N SER A 52 -10.07 -0.53 10.68
CA SER A 52 -8.66 -0.94 10.57
C SER A 52 -7.96 -0.32 9.35
N GLN A 53 -8.66 -0.21 8.21
CA GLN A 53 -8.11 0.43 7.02
C GLN A 53 -7.85 1.91 7.27
N LEU A 54 -8.82 2.61 7.89
CA LEU A 54 -8.66 4.01 8.27
C LEU A 54 -7.50 4.21 9.24
N PHE A 55 -7.45 3.44 10.33
CA PHE A 55 -6.37 3.51 11.31
C PHE A 55 -5.00 3.23 10.69
N SER A 56 -4.93 2.31 9.74
CA SER A 56 -3.68 2.01 9.05
C SER A 56 -3.20 3.17 8.17
N ASN A 57 -4.12 3.94 7.58
CA ASN A 57 -3.81 5.15 6.83
C ASN A 57 -3.38 6.29 7.76
N ILE A 58 -4.04 6.46 8.90
CA ILE A 58 -3.63 7.43 9.94
C ILE A 58 -2.22 7.10 10.43
N TYR A 59 -1.94 5.83 10.71
CA TYR A 59 -0.62 5.38 11.16
C TYR A 59 0.48 5.69 10.14
N LEU A 60 0.24 5.41 8.86
CA LEU A 60 1.20 5.67 7.78
C LEU A 60 1.24 7.12 7.32
N ASN A 61 0.30 7.97 7.73
CA ASN A 61 0.39 9.40 7.46
C ASN A 61 1.66 10.01 8.08
N GLU A 62 2.12 9.51 9.23
CA GLU A 62 3.40 9.93 9.81
C GLU A 62 4.59 9.72 8.86
N LEU A 63 4.58 8.61 8.09
CA LEU A 63 5.58 8.39 7.05
C LEU A 63 5.42 9.40 5.91
N ASP A 64 4.19 9.67 5.46
CA ASP A 64 3.94 10.61 4.37
C ASP A 64 4.44 12.01 4.73
N GLN A 65 4.17 12.44 5.97
CA GLN A 65 4.63 13.72 6.51
C GLN A 65 6.16 13.77 6.53
N PHE A 66 6.83 12.73 7.01
CA PHE A 66 8.28 12.63 6.98
C PHE A 66 8.85 12.71 5.55
N VAL A 67 8.26 11.97 4.61
CA VAL A 67 8.70 11.96 3.21
C VAL A 67 8.54 13.33 2.55
N LYS A 68 7.44 14.05 2.84
CA LYS A 68 7.14 15.33 2.19
C LYS A 68 7.80 16.53 2.86
N HIS A 69 7.89 16.56 4.18
CA HIS A 69 8.41 17.71 4.91
C HIS A 69 9.90 17.60 5.21
N ASN A 70 10.40 16.40 5.50
CA ASN A 70 11.82 16.20 5.82
C ASN A 70 12.64 15.83 4.56
N LEU A 71 12.27 14.75 3.88
CA LEU A 71 13.02 14.29 2.70
C LEU A 71 12.69 15.10 1.43
N LYS A 72 11.55 15.80 1.43
CA LYS A 72 11.07 16.64 0.32
C LYS A 72 11.02 15.90 -1.02
N ILE A 73 10.67 14.62 -0.99
CA ILE A 73 10.61 13.79 -2.19
C ILE A 73 9.48 14.29 -3.10
N LYS A 74 9.86 14.74 -4.30
CA LYS A 74 8.92 15.29 -5.28
C LYS A 74 7.90 14.25 -5.73
N TYR A 75 8.38 13.12 -6.23
CA TYR A 75 7.54 12.07 -6.80
C TYR A 75 7.40 10.89 -5.83
N TYR A 76 6.34 10.95 -5.02
CA TYR A 76 5.98 9.93 -4.04
C TYR A 76 4.50 9.59 -4.19
N VAL A 77 4.21 8.29 -4.29
CA VAL A 77 2.84 7.77 -4.39
C VAL A 77 2.70 6.59 -3.43
N ARG A 78 1.67 6.61 -2.57
CA ARG A 78 1.36 5.52 -1.65
C ARG A 78 -0.05 5.00 -1.89
N TYR A 79 -0.20 3.69 -1.81
CA TYR A 79 -1.48 3.00 -1.75
C TYR A 79 -1.42 1.96 -0.63
N CYS A 80 -2.15 2.19 0.45
CA CYS A 80 -2.07 1.40 1.68
C CYS A 80 -0.61 1.27 2.17
N ASP A 81 -0.07 0.04 2.24
CA ASP A 81 1.28 -0.26 2.71
C ASP A 81 2.35 -0.33 1.60
N ASP A 82 1.93 -0.18 0.34
CA ASP A 82 2.82 -0.15 -0.83
C ASP A 82 2.99 1.30 -1.30
N PHE A 83 4.22 1.70 -1.60
CA PHE A 83 4.53 3.03 -2.10
C PHE A 83 5.64 2.99 -3.16
N ILE A 84 5.69 4.03 -3.97
CA ILE A 84 6.65 4.24 -5.05
C ILE A 84 7.30 5.59 -4.86
N ILE A 85 8.62 5.61 -5.05
CA ILE A 85 9.43 6.82 -5.16
C ILE A 85 10.06 6.82 -6.54
N LEU A 86 10.00 7.95 -7.23
CA LEU A 86 10.71 8.15 -8.50
C LEU A 86 11.82 9.15 -8.30
N GLU A 87 13.04 8.71 -8.61
CA GLU A 87 14.24 9.53 -8.56
C GLU A 87 15.13 9.20 -9.76
N GLN A 88 15.85 10.20 -10.28
CA GLN A 88 16.76 10.04 -11.40
C GLN A 88 18.10 9.46 -10.95
N ASP A 89 18.55 9.85 -9.76
CA ASP A 89 19.79 9.41 -9.17
C ASP A 89 19.58 8.17 -8.28
N THR A 90 20.37 7.13 -8.55
CA THR A 90 20.31 5.87 -7.80
C THR A 90 20.92 6.01 -6.40
N GLU A 91 21.90 6.89 -6.21
CA GLU A 91 22.52 7.15 -4.91
C GLU A 91 21.53 7.85 -3.97
N ILE A 92 20.82 8.87 -4.47
CA ILE A 92 19.75 9.55 -3.74
C ILE A 92 18.62 8.57 -3.39
N LEU A 93 18.25 7.69 -4.32
CA LEU A 93 17.24 6.66 -4.05
C LEU A 93 17.66 5.70 -2.93
N ASN A 94 18.93 5.27 -2.93
CA ASN A 94 19.47 4.43 -1.87
C ASN A 94 19.50 5.16 -0.51
N TYR A 95 19.82 6.46 -0.52
CA TYR A 95 19.72 7.31 0.66
C TYR A 95 18.27 7.36 1.18
N TYR A 96 17.28 7.62 0.33
CA TYR A 96 15.87 7.62 0.74
C TYR A 96 15.41 6.29 1.33
N ILE A 97 15.83 5.16 0.75
CA ILE A 97 15.52 3.83 1.29
C ILE A 97 16.06 3.67 2.71
N LYS A 98 17.29 4.14 2.97
CA LYS A 98 17.92 4.07 4.30
C LYS A 98 17.17 4.95 5.31
N GLU A 99 16.87 6.19 4.96
CA GLU A 99 16.16 7.12 5.85
C GLU A 99 14.75 6.65 6.16
N ILE A 100 14.00 6.19 5.15
CA ILE A 100 12.64 5.66 5.33
C ILE A 100 12.66 4.39 6.18
N ARG A 101 13.65 3.50 5.99
CA ARG A 101 13.83 2.33 6.84
C ARG A 101 14.05 2.73 8.29
N GLY A 102 14.98 3.65 8.53
CA GLY A 102 15.28 4.15 9.87
C GLY A 102 14.06 4.80 10.52
N PHE A 103 13.29 5.60 9.77
CA PHE A 103 12.06 6.20 10.27
C PHE A 103 11.03 5.13 10.67
N LEU A 104 10.77 4.16 9.78
CA LEU A 104 9.79 3.10 10.03
C LEU A 104 10.17 2.26 11.26
N GLU A 105 11.43 1.89 11.40
CA GLU A 105 11.91 1.07 12.52
C GLU A 105 11.89 1.85 13.84
N ASN A 106 12.38 3.10 13.84
CA ASN A 106 12.58 3.86 15.08
C ASN A 106 11.33 4.62 15.56
N ARG A 107 10.46 5.06 14.64
CA ARG A 107 9.27 5.87 14.98
C ARG A 107 7.99 5.06 14.99
N LEU A 108 7.84 4.15 14.03
CA LEU A 108 6.61 3.39 13.82
C LEU A 108 6.76 1.90 14.19
N VAL A 109 7.96 1.44 14.58
CA VAL A 109 8.23 0.03 14.93
C VAL A 109 7.78 -0.93 13.82
N LEU A 110 7.91 -0.48 12.56
CA LEU A 110 7.57 -1.24 11.37
C LEU A 110 8.83 -1.69 10.64
N GLN A 111 8.81 -2.92 10.14
CA GLN A 111 9.90 -3.46 9.34
C GLN A 111 9.55 -3.48 7.85
N LEU A 112 10.45 -2.93 7.04
CA LEU A 112 10.41 -3.11 5.60
C LEU A 112 10.78 -4.55 5.26
N HIS A 113 10.06 -5.15 4.31
CA HIS A 113 10.38 -6.49 3.86
C HIS A 113 11.54 -6.41 2.87
N PRO A 114 12.72 -7.01 3.16
CA PRO A 114 13.93 -6.80 2.37
C PRO A 114 13.73 -7.21 0.91
N ASN A 115 13.08 -8.35 0.66
CA ASN A 115 12.86 -8.86 -0.69
C ASN A 115 11.71 -8.17 -1.45
N LYS A 116 11.00 -7.23 -0.84
CA LYS A 116 9.93 -6.46 -1.51
C LYS A 116 10.41 -5.10 -2.01
N ILE A 117 11.61 -4.67 -1.63
CA ILE A 117 12.19 -3.43 -2.16
C ILE A 117 12.74 -3.76 -3.54
N VAL A 118 12.17 -3.15 -4.57
CA VAL A 118 12.55 -3.39 -5.96
C VAL A 118 12.93 -2.06 -6.59
N THR A 119 14.22 -1.86 -6.89
CA THR A 119 14.70 -0.73 -7.67
C THR A 119 14.79 -1.13 -9.14
N ARG A 120 14.15 -0.36 -10.02
CA ARG A 120 14.14 -0.60 -11.47
C ARG A 120 14.17 0.70 -12.23
N LYS A 121 14.70 0.65 -13.44
CA LYS A 121 14.58 1.75 -14.40
C LYS A 121 13.12 1.89 -14.82
N TRP A 122 12.62 3.11 -14.90
CA TRP A 122 11.25 3.40 -15.33
C TRP A 122 10.89 2.77 -16.70
N ARG A 123 11.86 2.68 -17.62
CA ARG A 123 11.70 2.06 -18.94
C ARG A 123 11.41 0.56 -18.90
N SER A 124 11.77 -0.12 -17.82
CA SER A 124 11.51 -1.54 -17.61
C SER A 124 10.09 -1.82 -17.11
N GLY A 125 9.29 -0.78 -16.89
CA GLY A 125 7.94 -0.88 -16.38
C GLY A 125 7.88 -0.93 -14.86
N ILE A 126 6.89 -0.23 -14.31
CA ILE A 126 6.63 -0.16 -12.88
C ILE A 126 5.43 -1.04 -12.56
N ASP A 127 5.68 -2.11 -11.81
CA ASP A 127 4.65 -3.06 -11.41
C ASP A 127 3.93 -2.59 -10.12
N PHE A 128 2.70 -2.08 -10.26
CA PHE A 128 1.94 -1.47 -9.17
C PHE A 128 0.43 -1.70 -9.32
N LEU A 129 -0.24 -2.04 -8.22
CA LEU A 129 -1.70 -2.21 -8.13
C LEU A 129 -2.34 -3.07 -9.23
N GLY A 130 -1.63 -4.11 -9.67
CA GLY A 130 -2.14 -5.07 -10.66
C GLY A 130 -1.87 -4.69 -12.12
N TYR A 131 -1.20 -3.57 -12.37
CA TYR A 131 -0.77 -3.14 -13.69
C TYR A 131 0.75 -2.97 -13.75
N ILE A 132 1.30 -3.07 -14.95
CA ILE A 132 2.67 -2.68 -15.25
C ILE A 132 2.59 -1.40 -16.09
N THR A 133 3.06 -0.30 -15.52
CA THR A 133 3.06 1.01 -16.17
C THR A 133 4.37 1.24 -16.90
N MET A 134 4.30 1.32 -18.22
CA MET A 134 5.42 1.68 -19.10
C MET A 134 5.35 3.18 -19.41
N PRO A 135 6.41 3.79 -19.95
CA PRO A 135 6.42 5.21 -20.31
C PRO A 135 5.26 5.67 -21.21
N SER A 136 4.86 4.82 -22.17
CA SER A 136 3.88 5.16 -23.21
C SER A 136 2.58 4.36 -23.12
N TYR A 137 2.50 3.32 -22.30
CA TYR A 137 1.32 2.47 -22.20
C TYR A 137 1.27 1.71 -20.87
N LYS A 138 0.12 1.12 -20.55
CA LYS A 138 -0.06 0.25 -19.39
C LYS A 138 -0.44 -1.15 -19.85
N VAL A 139 0.06 -2.18 -19.19
CA VAL A 139 -0.36 -3.57 -19.41
C VAL A 139 -0.84 -4.21 -18.11
N LEU A 140 -1.63 -5.28 -18.22
CA LEU A 140 -2.07 -6.03 -17.06
C LEU A 140 -0.93 -6.89 -16.51
N ARG A 141 -0.78 -6.95 -15.18
CA ARG A 141 0.20 -7.84 -14.52
C ARG A 141 -0.08 -9.29 -14.93
N THR A 142 0.97 -10.05 -15.27
CA THR A 142 0.88 -11.45 -15.73
C THR A 142 0.06 -12.33 -14.80
N ARG A 143 0.26 -12.22 -13.48
CA ARG A 143 -0.52 -12.96 -12.48
C ARG A 143 -2.02 -12.66 -12.56
N THR A 144 -2.38 -11.38 -12.75
CA THR A 144 -3.78 -10.97 -12.89
C THR A 144 -4.36 -11.51 -14.19
N LYS A 145 -3.62 -11.40 -15.30
CA LYS A 145 -4.01 -11.98 -16.59
C LYS A 145 -4.33 -13.47 -16.46
N ASN A 146 -3.43 -14.26 -15.87
CA ASN A 146 -3.65 -15.71 -15.70
C ASN A 146 -4.84 -16.02 -14.79
N ARG A 147 -5.11 -15.17 -13.79
CA ARG A 147 -6.29 -15.30 -12.92
C ARG A 147 -7.60 -15.09 -13.67
N ILE A 148 -7.62 -14.18 -14.65
CA ILE A 148 -8.81 -13.94 -15.48
C ILE A 148 -9.16 -15.23 -16.23
N PHE A 149 -8.21 -15.78 -16.98
CA PHE A 149 -8.45 -16.99 -17.79
C PHE A 149 -8.83 -18.23 -16.95
N THR A 150 -8.38 -18.32 -15.70
CA THR A 150 -8.71 -19.47 -14.83
C THR A 150 -10.01 -19.32 -14.06
N LYS A 151 -10.55 -18.10 -13.89
CA LYS A 151 -11.72 -17.85 -13.02
C LYS A 151 -12.91 -17.21 -13.74
N ILE A 152 -12.82 -17.01 -15.05
CA ILE A 152 -13.86 -16.32 -15.80
C ILE A 152 -15.17 -17.12 -15.80
N ASN A 153 -16.28 -16.41 -15.67
CA ASN A 153 -17.65 -16.89 -15.82
C ASN A 153 -18.59 -15.74 -16.19
N ASP A 154 -19.82 -16.04 -16.58
CA ASP A 154 -20.80 -15.04 -17.01
C ASP A 154 -21.06 -13.94 -15.98
N LYS A 155 -20.99 -14.28 -14.69
CA LYS A 155 -21.24 -13.34 -13.58
C LYS A 155 -20.11 -12.33 -13.39
N ASN A 156 -18.87 -12.65 -13.78
CA ASN A 156 -17.69 -11.82 -13.52
C ASN A 156 -17.02 -11.25 -14.78
N LEU A 157 -17.50 -11.62 -15.97
CA LEU A 157 -17.01 -11.14 -17.26
C LEU A 157 -16.95 -9.61 -17.32
N GLN A 158 -18.04 -8.92 -16.94
CA GLN A 158 -18.11 -7.45 -16.98
C GLN A 158 -17.07 -6.79 -16.07
N SER A 159 -16.84 -7.35 -14.89
CA SER A 159 -15.81 -6.86 -13.96
C SER A 159 -14.41 -6.95 -14.57
N TYR A 160 -14.10 -8.04 -15.28
CA TYR A 160 -12.81 -8.19 -15.96
C TYR A 160 -12.67 -7.28 -17.18
N LEU A 161 -13.73 -7.06 -17.95
CA LEU A 161 -13.74 -6.09 -19.04
C LEU A 161 -13.48 -4.66 -18.53
N GLY A 162 -14.06 -4.30 -17.38
CA GLY A 162 -13.79 -3.03 -16.70
C GLY A 162 -12.31 -2.84 -16.36
N ILE A 163 -11.65 -3.86 -15.82
CA ILE A 163 -10.20 -3.84 -15.54
C ILE A 163 -9.39 -3.64 -16.82
N LEU A 164 -9.74 -4.36 -17.90
CA LEU A 164 -9.02 -4.31 -19.17
C LEU A 164 -9.17 -2.97 -19.90
N LYS A 165 -10.20 -2.17 -19.60
CA LYS A 165 -10.38 -0.82 -20.14
C LYS A 165 -9.25 0.14 -19.74
N HIS A 166 -8.59 -0.10 -18.61
CA HIS A 166 -7.57 0.80 -18.06
C HIS A 166 -6.14 0.45 -18.51
N CYS A 167 -5.96 -0.55 -19.37
CA CYS A 167 -4.68 -0.97 -19.91
C CYS A 167 -4.79 -1.38 -21.39
N ASN A 168 -3.66 -1.69 -22.03
CA ASN A 168 -3.63 -2.28 -23.36
C ASN A 168 -4.07 -3.75 -23.28
N GLY A 169 -5.38 -3.93 -23.07
CA GLY A 169 -6.03 -5.22 -22.84
C GLY A 169 -6.78 -5.76 -24.05
N TYR A 170 -6.75 -5.10 -25.21
CA TYR A 170 -7.61 -5.42 -26.37
C TYR A 170 -7.55 -6.89 -26.81
N LYS A 171 -6.35 -7.46 -26.89
CA LYS A 171 -6.19 -8.89 -27.25
C LYS A 171 -6.78 -9.82 -26.19
N ILE A 172 -6.67 -9.44 -24.92
CA ILE A 172 -7.20 -10.21 -23.80
C ILE A 172 -8.73 -10.09 -23.77
N SER A 173 -9.29 -8.88 -23.96
CA SER A 173 -10.73 -8.67 -23.98
C SER A 173 -11.41 -9.49 -25.07
N HIS A 174 -10.82 -9.52 -26.27
CA HIS A 174 -11.33 -10.34 -27.37
C HIS A 174 -11.26 -11.84 -27.11
N ALA A 175 -10.20 -12.31 -26.42
CA ALA A 175 -10.07 -13.71 -26.07
C ALA A 175 -11.12 -14.14 -25.04
N ILE A 176 -11.42 -13.29 -24.06
CA ILE A 176 -12.35 -13.63 -22.97
C ILE A 176 -13.82 -13.51 -23.35
N ILE A 177 -14.19 -12.69 -24.33
CA ILE A 177 -15.57 -12.61 -24.84
C ILE A 177 -15.95 -13.87 -25.64
N LYS A 178 -14.96 -14.61 -26.14
CA LYS A 178 -15.15 -15.84 -26.92
C LYS A 178 -15.16 -17.12 -26.08
N LEU A 179 -14.88 -17.03 -24.78
CA LEU A 179 -14.88 -18.12 -23.82
C LEU A 179 -16.23 -18.20 -23.12
#